data_AF-A0AA88PPS9-F1
#
_entry.id   AF-A0AA88PPS9-F1
#
_cell.length_a   1.000
_cell.length_b   1.000
_cell.length_c   1.000
_cell.angle_alpha   90.00
_cell.angle_beta   90.00
_cell.angle_gamma   90.00
#
_symmetry.space_group_name_H-M   'P 1'
#
loop_
_entity.id
_entity.type
_entity.pdbx_description
1 polymer ?
#
loop_
_entity_poly.entity_id
_entity_poly.type
_entity_poly.pdbx_seq_one_letter_code
_entity_poly.pdbx_strand_id
1 'polypeptide(L)'
;MDLRGYFNRIGFTGPYDKLDLDTLRTIHKLHIMTIPFENLSIHCGEKNTTDLNIIYDKLVKSNRGGWCCENNLLFSWVLKEMGYKYTTLGSRVFNKFQNDFYHVDSHLINMVEIDGKPYITDVSYGVSCQLWYPLEMISGKDQPQPPGVFRLLNNGKMWVLEKSSRKQVVKDKAYANSSLIDKRLTKIMYGFPLTPRDKEHFVETLDCLQTSPDSRFVLKSICSLQTPNGFRALIGWTYSEITYKPEEDSDMVDMKEIPDCEIEAVLKEKFNVVNLMDLQGYFNRIGFTGPYNKLDLDTLRTIHKLHVMTIPFENLSIHCGEKNTMDLNIIYDKLVKSNRGGWCCENNLLFSWVLKEMGYKYTTLGSRVFNKFQNDFYHVDSHLINMVEIDGKPYITDVSYGVSCQLWYPLEMISGKDQPQPPGVFRLLNNGKTWVLEKTSRKQVVKDKAYASLIDKCLTNIMYDFPLTPRDKEHFVETLDCLQTSPDSKFVLKSICSLQMPNGFRALIGWTYSEITYKPEEDSDMVDMKEIPDCEIEAVLKEKFNVVLVNKFTPKNNKANY
;
A
#
# COMPACT_ATOMS: atom_id res chain seq x y z
N MET A 1 14.93 9.09 -1.38
CA MET A 1 15.68 8.13 -0.55
C MET A 1 16.92 8.84 0.00
N ASP A 2 17.34 8.55 1.23
CA ASP A 2 18.52 9.18 1.83
C ASP A 2 19.21 8.21 2.80
N LEU A 3 20.55 8.22 2.85
CA LEU A 3 21.30 7.27 3.68
C LEU A 3 21.00 7.41 5.17
N ARG A 4 20.67 8.63 5.65
CA ARG A 4 20.40 8.87 7.08
C ARG A 4 19.12 8.17 7.51
N GLY A 5 18.06 8.22 6.70
CA GLY A 5 16.83 7.48 6.93
C GLY A 5 17.07 5.97 7.03
N TYR A 6 17.88 5.41 6.13
CA TYR A 6 18.28 4.00 6.20
C TYR A 6 19.08 3.68 7.47
N PHE A 7 20.08 4.48 7.83
CA PHE A 7 20.87 4.25 9.04
C PHE A 7 20.04 4.37 10.32
N ASN A 8 19.11 5.32 10.38
CA ASN A 8 18.13 5.40 11.45
C ASN A 8 17.28 4.13 11.54
N ARG A 9 16.82 3.60 10.40
CA ARG A 9 16.00 2.38 10.33
C ARG A 9 16.72 1.14 10.88
N ILE A 10 18.02 1.02 10.67
CA ILE A 10 18.82 -0.12 11.15
C ILE A 10 19.53 0.17 12.49
N GLY A 11 19.39 1.39 13.05
CA GLY A 11 20.05 1.80 14.28
C GLY A 11 21.57 1.97 14.17
N PHE A 12 22.09 2.30 12.98
CA PHE A 12 23.51 2.55 12.78
C PHE A 12 23.89 4.00 13.16
N THR A 13 24.82 4.15 14.10
CA THR A 13 25.30 5.46 14.60
C THR A 13 26.79 5.71 14.37
N GLY A 14 27.46 4.84 13.62
CA GLY A 14 28.90 4.91 13.36
C GLY A 14 29.28 5.84 12.20
N PRO A 15 30.58 6.09 12.00
CA PRO A 15 31.08 6.71 10.77
C PRO A 15 30.84 5.77 9.57
N TYR A 16 30.36 6.31 8.46
CA TYR A 16 30.11 5.57 7.20
C TYR A 16 30.95 6.07 6.02
N ASP A 17 31.87 7.00 6.27
CA ASP A 17 32.87 7.52 5.34
C ASP A 17 34.05 6.54 5.15
N LYS A 18 34.21 5.55 6.04
CA LYS A 18 35.21 4.50 5.93
C LYS A 18 34.68 3.31 5.13
N LEU A 19 35.29 3.05 3.98
CA LEU A 19 34.93 1.95 3.07
C LEU A 19 35.65 0.64 3.42
N ASP A 20 35.72 0.30 4.71
CA ASP A 20 36.40 -0.89 5.20
C ASP A 20 35.44 -2.07 5.44
N LEU A 21 36.00 -3.25 5.69
CA LEU A 21 35.24 -4.47 5.93
C LEU A 21 34.46 -4.44 7.26
N ASP A 22 34.96 -3.73 8.27
CA ASP A 22 34.34 -3.69 9.60
C ASP A 22 33.07 -2.83 9.60
N THR A 23 33.07 -1.73 8.86
CA THR A 23 31.90 -0.90 8.60
C THR A 23 30.85 -1.71 7.83
N LEU A 24 31.24 -2.41 6.76
CA LEU A 24 30.36 -3.28 5.99
C LEU A 24 29.75 -4.40 6.84
N ARG A 25 30.57 -5.07 7.68
CA ARG A 25 30.11 -6.09 8.63
C ARG A 25 29.07 -5.57 9.60
N THR A 26 29.29 -4.37 10.13
CA THR A 26 28.38 -3.76 11.10
C THR A 26 27.04 -3.44 10.45
N ILE A 27 27.04 -2.78 9.29
CA ILE A 27 25.82 -2.43 8.56
C ILE A 27 25.07 -3.68 8.09
N HIS A 28 25.78 -4.69 7.57
CA HIS A 28 25.20 -5.97 7.17
C HIS A 28 24.49 -6.66 8.34
N LYS A 29 25.15 -6.75 9.50
CA LYS A 29 24.59 -7.35 10.71
C LYS A 29 23.38 -6.58 11.24
N LEU A 30 23.45 -5.25 11.26
CA LEU A 30 22.32 -4.41 11.70
C LEU A 30 21.12 -4.54 10.76
N HIS A 31 21.35 -4.62 9.45
CA HIS A 31 20.27 -4.83 8.47
C HIS A 31 19.48 -6.10 8.78
N ILE A 32 20.15 -7.27 8.85
CA ILE A 32 19.48 -8.56 9.05
C ILE A 32 18.82 -8.72 10.42
N MET A 33 19.23 -7.90 11.40
CA MET A 33 18.67 -7.88 12.76
C MET A 33 17.48 -6.93 12.90
N THR A 34 17.28 -6.01 11.95
CA THR A 34 16.27 -4.96 12.07
C THR A 34 15.24 -4.96 10.95
N ILE A 35 15.61 -5.40 9.73
CA ILE A 35 14.73 -5.48 8.57
C ILE A 35 14.42 -6.97 8.31
N PRO A 36 13.15 -7.41 8.46
CA PRO A 36 12.78 -8.81 8.25
C PRO A 36 12.90 -9.26 6.79
N PHE A 37 13.26 -10.54 6.61
CA PHE A 37 12.95 -11.27 5.39
C PHE A 37 11.49 -11.71 5.44
N GLU A 38 10.63 -11.15 4.59
CA GLU A 38 9.19 -11.41 4.59
C GLU A 38 8.55 -11.31 3.21
N ASN A 39 7.43 -11.99 3.01
CA ASN A 39 6.63 -11.96 1.78
C ASN A 39 5.14 -11.66 2.03
N LEU A 40 4.82 -11.02 3.15
CA LEU A 40 3.45 -10.76 3.61
C LEU A 40 2.66 -9.91 2.62
N SER A 41 3.32 -9.02 1.88
CA SER A 41 2.71 -8.25 0.80
C SER A 41 1.93 -9.14 -0.18
N ILE A 42 2.48 -10.30 -0.59
CA ILE A 42 1.80 -11.24 -1.49
C ILE A 42 0.50 -11.77 -0.85
N HIS A 43 0.53 -12.07 0.44
CA HIS A 43 -0.61 -12.61 1.21
C HIS A 43 -1.64 -11.54 1.59
N CYS A 44 -1.27 -10.26 1.47
CA CYS A 44 -2.15 -9.10 1.62
C CYS A 44 -2.71 -8.59 0.28
N GLY A 45 -2.40 -9.25 -0.84
CA GLY A 45 -2.83 -8.83 -2.18
C GLY A 45 -2.04 -7.63 -2.73
N GLU A 46 -0.85 -7.39 -2.21
CA GLU A 46 0.10 -6.39 -2.69
C GLU A 46 1.12 -7.03 -3.64
N LYS A 47 1.59 -6.25 -4.62
CA LYS A 47 2.63 -6.68 -5.56
C LYS A 47 3.99 -6.20 -5.08
N ASN A 48 4.98 -7.08 -5.00
CA ASN A 48 6.36 -6.66 -4.77
C ASN A 48 6.97 -6.11 -6.07
N THR A 49 7.89 -5.16 -5.93
CA THR A 49 8.47 -4.39 -7.05
C THR A 49 10.00 -4.34 -6.98
N THR A 50 10.63 -3.95 -8.09
CA THR A 50 12.05 -3.59 -8.16
C THR A 50 12.28 -2.07 -8.13
N ASP A 51 11.22 -1.28 -7.98
CA ASP A 51 11.33 0.18 -7.82
C ASP A 51 11.93 0.54 -6.46
N LEU A 52 13.15 1.07 -6.48
CA LEU A 52 13.88 1.44 -5.27
C LEU A 52 13.17 2.48 -4.40
N ASN A 53 12.38 3.41 -4.97
CA ASN A 53 11.66 4.39 -4.16
C ASN A 53 10.55 3.70 -3.35
N ILE A 54 9.81 2.78 -3.98
CA ILE A 54 8.76 2.00 -3.31
C ILE A 54 9.39 1.08 -2.26
N ILE A 55 10.49 0.40 -2.60
CA ILE A 55 11.24 -0.45 -1.67
C ILE A 55 11.72 0.36 -0.46
N TYR A 56 12.31 1.54 -0.68
CA TYR A 56 12.77 2.40 0.40
C TYR A 56 11.62 2.84 1.30
N ASP A 57 10.50 3.27 0.72
CA ASP A 57 9.34 3.70 1.49
C ASP A 57 8.74 2.54 2.31
N LYS A 58 8.71 1.33 1.75
CA LYS A 58 8.30 0.10 2.45
C LYS A 58 9.26 -0.29 3.58
N LEU A 59 10.53 -0.56 3.26
CA LEU A 59 11.48 -1.13 4.22
C LEU A 59 11.97 -0.09 5.24
N VAL A 60 12.16 1.17 4.82
CA VAL A 60 12.76 2.22 5.65
C VAL A 60 11.72 3.09 6.32
N LYS A 61 10.83 3.75 5.57
CA LYS A 61 9.85 4.67 6.17
C LYS A 61 8.73 3.94 6.92
N SER A 62 8.33 2.78 6.41
CA SER A 62 7.16 2.04 6.87
C SER A 62 7.49 0.89 7.83
N ASN A 63 8.76 0.73 8.22
CA ASN A 63 9.23 -0.35 9.11
C ASN A 63 8.83 -1.77 8.66
N ARG A 64 8.56 -1.98 7.37
CA ARG A 64 8.32 -3.33 6.83
C ARG A 64 9.64 -4.07 6.59
N GLY A 65 9.51 -5.33 6.23
CA GLY A 65 10.58 -6.11 5.63
C GLY A 65 10.39 -6.21 4.11
N GLY A 66 11.07 -7.16 3.51
CA GLY A 66 10.84 -7.55 2.13
C GLY A 66 11.42 -8.93 1.87
N TRP A 67 11.22 -9.45 0.66
CA TRP A 67 11.91 -10.66 0.23
C TRP A 67 13.32 -10.33 -0.30
N CYS A 68 13.98 -11.33 -0.89
CA CYS A 68 15.39 -11.21 -1.26
C CYS A 68 15.70 -10.06 -2.21
N CYS A 69 14.90 -9.88 -3.27
CA CYS A 69 15.14 -8.82 -4.24
C CYS A 69 14.94 -7.43 -3.63
N GLU A 70 13.94 -7.21 -2.76
CA GLU A 70 13.72 -5.90 -2.14
C GLU A 70 14.87 -5.52 -1.19
N ASN A 71 15.22 -6.41 -0.26
CA ASN A 71 16.29 -6.13 0.70
C ASN A 71 17.65 -6.01 0.03
N ASN A 72 18.01 -6.95 -0.86
CA ASN A 72 19.32 -6.91 -1.50
C ASN A 72 19.43 -5.77 -2.53
N LEU A 73 18.35 -5.32 -3.18
CA LEU A 73 18.36 -4.08 -3.99
C LEU A 73 18.50 -2.84 -3.13
N LEU A 74 17.78 -2.75 -1.99
CA LEU A 74 17.98 -1.67 -1.03
C LEU A 74 19.44 -1.65 -0.56
N PHE A 75 20.01 -2.81 -0.27
CA PHE A 75 21.40 -2.93 0.14
C PHE A 75 22.38 -2.57 -0.98
N SER A 76 22.11 -2.93 -2.24
CA SER A 76 22.88 -2.47 -3.40
C SER A 76 22.90 -0.93 -3.47
N TRP A 77 21.75 -0.29 -3.25
CA TRP A 77 21.66 1.17 -3.20
C TRP A 77 22.49 1.74 -2.04
N VAL A 78 22.44 1.16 -0.83
CA VAL A 78 23.28 1.59 0.29
C VAL A 78 24.78 1.48 -0.04
N LEU A 79 25.21 0.35 -0.61
CA LEU A 79 26.60 0.15 -1.04
C LEU A 79 27.05 1.21 -2.04
N LYS A 80 26.18 1.52 -3.01
CA LYS A 80 26.41 2.58 -4.00
C LYS A 80 26.57 3.94 -3.37
N GLU A 81 25.62 4.35 -2.52
CA GLU A 81 25.62 5.69 -1.91
C GLU A 81 26.76 5.86 -0.90
N MET A 82 27.19 4.79 -0.25
CA MET A 82 28.41 4.81 0.59
C MET A 82 29.67 4.93 -0.26
N GLY A 83 29.68 4.40 -1.48
CA GLY A 83 30.83 4.45 -2.40
C GLY A 83 31.65 3.16 -2.46
N TYR A 84 31.12 2.03 -1.97
CA TYR A 84 31.77 0.73 -2.16
C TYR A 84 31.81 0.35 -3.65
N LYS A 85 32.90 -0.30 -4.08
CA LYS A 85 32.95 -0.97 -5.38
C LYS A 85 32.18 -2.29 -5.27
N TYR A 86 31.01 -2.36 -5.91
CA TYR A 86 30.14 -3.54 -5.83
C TYR A 86 29.58 -3.95 -7.19
N THR A 87 29.14 -5.20 -7.27
CA THR A 87 28.46 -5.82 -8.42
C THR A 87 27.24 -6.58 -7.93
N THR A 88 26.07 -6.28 -8.48
CA THR A 88 24.85 -7.07 -8.27
C THR A 88 24.92 -8.35 -9.10
N LEU A 89 24.61 -9.51 -8.50
CA LEU A 89 24.68 -10.83 -9.13
C LEU A 89 23.33 -11.57 -9.01
N GLY A 90 23.03 -12.37 -10.04
CA GLY A 90 21.92 -13.31 -10.04
C GLY A 90 22.34 -14.68 -9.53
N SER A 91 21.54 -15.26 -8.64
CA SER A 91 21.78 -16.55 -8.01
C SER A 91 20.62 -17.50 -8.23
N ARG A 92 20.94 -18.77 -8.42
CA ARG A 92 19.98 -19.86 -8.58
C ARG A 92 19.88 -20.60 -7.25
N VAL A 93 18.70 -20.64 -6.65
CA VAL A 93 18.49 -21.36 -5.38
C VAL A 93 18.52 -22.86 -5.66
N PHE A 94 19.13 -23.63 -4.74
CA PHE A 94 19.16 -25.07 -4.84
C PHE A 94 17.82 -25.68 -4.47
N ASN A 95 17.20 -26.41 -5.40
CA ASN A 95 15.96 -27.14 -5.20
C ASN A 95 16.27 -28.57 -4.77
N LYS A 96 16.07 -28.86 -3.48
CA LYS A 96 16.32 -30.18 -2.91
C LYS A 96 15.45 -31.30 -3.52
N PHE A 97 14.26 -30.98 -4.02
CA PHE A 97 13.35 -32.00 -4.57
C PHE A 97 13.79 -32.43 -5.97
N GLN A 98 14.38 -31.51 -6.72
CA GLN A 98 14.98 -31.79 -8.03
C GLN A 98 16.46 -32.19 -7.92
N ASN A 99 17.07 -31.99 -6.74
CA ASN A 99 18.49 -32.15 -6.50
C ASN A 99 19.36 -31.35 -7.50
N ASP A 100 18.88 -30.17 -7.87
CA ASP A 100 19.51 -29.27 -8.83
C ASP A 100 19.16 -27.81 -8.52
N PHE A 101 19.87 -26.87 -9.13
CA PHE A 101 19.56 -25.45 -9.07
C PHE A 101 18.35 -25.11 -9.95
N TYR A 102 17.57 -24.10 -9.54
CA TYR A 102 16.59 -23.51 -10.45
C TYR A 102 17.25 -23.02 -11.74
N HIS A 103 16.54 -23.13 -12.86
CA HIS A 103 17.02 -22.74 -14.18
C HIS A 103 17.11 -21.21 -14.35
N VAL A 104 16.41 -20.46 -13.51
CA VAL A 104 16.38 -18.98 -13.50
C VAL A 104 17.08 -18.41 -12.27
N ASP A 105 17.56 -17.18 -12.40
CA ASP A 105 18.19 -16.44 -11.29
C ASP A 105 17.09 -15.95 -10.32
N SER A 106 16.70 -16.84 -9.39
CA SER A 106 15.60 -16.63 -8.44
C SER A 106 15.99 -15.86 -7.17
N HIS A 107 17.26 -15.46 -7.03
CA HIS A 107 17.79 -14.81 -5.83
C HIS A 107 18.83 -13.75 -6.22
N LEU A 108 18.78 -12.60 -5.57
CA LEU A 108 19.70 -11.48 -5.83
C LEU A 108 20.70 -11.37 -4.69
N ILE A 109 21.99 -11.24 -5.01
CA ILE A 109 23.06 -10.99 -4.04
C ILE A 109 23.98 -9.87 -4.53
N ASN A 110 24.85 -9.35 -3.66
CA ASN A 110 25.83 -8.34 -4.01
C ASN A 110 27.25 -8.87 -3.74
N MET A 111 28.19 -8.60 -4.65
CA MET A 111 29.62 -8.81 -4.44
C MET A 111 30.30 -7.46 -4.22
N VAL A 112 31.11 -7.32 -3.18
CA VAL A 112 31.81 -6.09 -2.82
C VAL A 112 33.31 -6.34 -2.84
N GLU A 113 34.08 -5.42 -3.42
CA GLU A 113 35.55 -5.47 -3.45
C GLU A 113 36.13 -4.47 -2.45
N ILE A 114 36.94 -4.96 -1.51
CA ILE A 114 37.63 -4.16 -0.49
C ILE A 114 39.10 -4.59 -0.49
N ASP A 115 40.01 -3.65 -0.66
CA ASP A 115 41.47 -3.89 -0.72
C ASP A 115 41.86 -5.02 -1.70
N GLY A 116 41.20 -5.06 -2.86
CA GLY A 116 41.42 -6.07 -3.91
C GLY A 116 40.84 -7.46 -3.61
N LYS A 117 40.10 -7.62 -2.50
CA LYS A 117 39.47 -8.89 -2.11
C LYS A 117 37.96 -8.86 -2.35
N PRO A 118 37.41 -9.86 -3.06
CA PRO A 118 35.97 -9.97 -3.30
C PRO A 118 35.25 -10.65 -2.13
N TYR A 119 34.14 -10.06 -1.71
CA TYR A 119 33.25 -10.58 -0.67
C TYR A 119 31.82 -10.67 -1.20
N ILE A 120 31.09 -11.75 -0.91
CA ILE A 120 29.64 -11.77 -1.11
C ILE A 120 28.92 -11.21 0.11
N THR A 121 27.86 -10.46 -0.17
CA THR A 121 26.91 -9.89 0.78
C THR A 121 25.51 -10.29 0.37
N ASP A 122 24.76 -10.81 1.33
CA ASP A 122 23.37 -11.23 1.15
C ASP A 122 22.67 -10.99 2.48
N VAL A 123 21.83 -9.97 2.51
CA VAL A 123 21.10 -9.56 3.72
C VAL A 123 19.70 -10.18 3.78
N SER A 124 19.35 -11.12 2.89
CA SER A 124 17.96 -11.54 2.76
C SER A 124 17.74 -12.93 2.14
N TYR A 125 18.42 -13.94 2.68
CA TYR A 125 18.04 -15.35 2.48
C TYR A 125 17.11 -15.84 3.60
N GLY A 126 17.27 -15.28 4.81
CA GLY A 126 16.41 -15.52 5.96
C GLY A 126 16.71 -16.81 6.74
N VAL A 127 15.96 -16.97 7.83
CA VAL A 127 15.97 -18.14 8.74
C VAL A 127 17.39 -18.61 9.14
N SER A 128 17.62 -19.92 9.22
CA SER A 128 18.90 -20.52 9.63
C SER A 128 20.03 -20.39 8.59
N CYS A 129 19.74 -19.89 7.39
CA CYS A 129 20.69 -19.83 6.29
C CYS A 129 21.19 -18.40 6.02
N GLN A 130 20.73 -17.42 6.82
CA GLN A 130 21.14 -16.03 6.70
C GLN A 130 22.61 -15.85 7.10
N LEU A 131 23.40 -15.22 6.23
CA LEU A 131 24.75 -14.75 6.55
C LEU A 131 24.67 -13.63 7.60
N TRP A 132 25.56 -13.65 8.59
CA TRP A 132 25.72 -12.52 9.52
C TRP A 132 26.78 -11.53 9.06
N TYR A 133 27.79 -12.03 8.36
CA TYR A 133 28.91 -11.24 7.86
C TYR A 133 29.17 -11.55 6.38
N PRO A 134 29.72 -10.58 5.62
CA PRO A 134 30.20 -10.83 4.26
C PRO A 134 31.19 -12.01 4.22
N LEU A 135 31.09 -12.85 3.18
CA LEU A 135 31.97 -14.00 2.98
C LEU A 135 33.03 -13.68 1.95
N GLU A 136 34.31 -13.88 2.29
CA GLU A 136 35.41 -13.73 1.35
C GLU A 136 35.34 -14.85 0.30
N MET A 137 35.50 -14.53 -0.98
CA MET A 137 35.38 -15.50 -2.06
C MET A 137 36.67 -16.30 -2.25
N ILE A 138 36.90 -17.25 -1.34
CA ILE A 138 37.99 -18.23 -1.40
C ILE A 138 37.38 -19.63 -1.49
N SER A 139 37.62 -20.32 -2.61
CA SER A 139 37.08 -21.67 -2.83
C SER A 139 37.60 -22.64 -1.77
N GLY A 140 36.70 -23.37 -1.12
CA GLY A 140 37.00 -24.38 -0.11
C GLY A 140 37.27 -23.83 1.30
N LYS A 141 37.32 -22.50 1.49
CA LYS A 141 37.59 -21.91 2.81
C LYS A 141 36.37 -22.00 3.73
N ASP A 142 36.57 -22.62 4.89
CA ASP A 142 35.60 -22.59 5.98
C ASP A 142 35.53 -21.20 6.62
N GLN A 143 34.32 -20.67 6.73
CA GLN A 143 34.05 -19.35 7.30
C GLN A 143 33.00 -19.48 8.41
N PRO A 144 33.43 -19.76 9.67
CA PRO A 144 32.54 -19.89 10.81
C PRO A 144 31.83 -18.57 11.13
N GLN A 145 30.52 -18.65 11.33
CA GLN A 145 29.66 -17.56 11.79
C GLN A 145 28.68 -18.10 12.85
N PRO A 146 27.98 -17.24 13.60
CA PRO A 146 27.00 -17.71 14.60
C PRO A 146 25.96 -18.70 14.05
N PRO A 147 25.38 -18.53 12.84
CA PRO A 147 24.45 -19.51 12.27
C PRO A 147 25.06 -20.87 11.92
N GLY A 148 26.39 -20.98 11.78
CA GLY A 148 27.08 -22.19 11.31
C GLY A 148 28.31 -21.87 10.47
N VAL A 149 28.87 -22.89 9.83
CA VAL A 149 30.06 -22.75 8.98
C VAL A 149 29.61 -22.63 7.52
N PHE A 150 30.00 -21.55 6.86
CA PHE A 150 29.74 -21.35 5.44
C PHE A 150 30.99 -21.68 4.63
N ARG A 151 30.79 -22.21 3.43
CA ARG A 151 31.87 -22.49 2.47
C ARG A 151 31.43 -22.13 1.07
N LEU A 152 32.30 -21.44 0.35
CA LEU A 152 32.15 -21.16 -1.06
C LEU A 152 32.97 -22.18 -1.85
N LEU A 153 32.37 -22.80 -2.86
CA LEU A 153 33.02 -23.74 -3.76
C LEU A 153 32.96 -23.18 -5.18
N ASN A 154 34.07 -23.22 -5.90
CA ASN A 154 34.12 -22.84 -7.31
C ASN A 154 34.36 -24.09 -8.15
N ASN A 155 33.41 -24.42 -9.04
CA ASN A 155 33.48 -25.58 -9.93
C ASN A 155 33.97 -25.23 -11.35
N GLY A 156 34.51 -24.03 -11.55
CA GLY A 156 34.97 -23.51 -12.84
C GLY A 156 33.87 -22.89 -13.71
N LYS A 157 32.59 -23.17 -13.43
CA LYS A 157 31.44 -22.55 -14.12
C LYS A 157 30.75 -21.50 -13.28
N MET A 158 30.61 -21.76 -11.98
CA MET A 158 29.91 -20.91 -11.02
C MET A 158 30.44 -21.13 -9.61
N TRP A 159 30.16 -20.16 -8.75
CA TRP A 159 30.34 -20.31 -7.31
C TRP A 159 29.10 -20.96 -6.70
N VAL A 160 29.30 -21.79 -5.68
CA VAL A 160 28.26 -22.48 -4.93
C VAL A 160 28.47 -22.21 -3.46
N LEU A 161 27.43 -21.71 -2.79
CA LEU A 161 27.42 -21.51 -1.35
C LEU A 161 26.80 -22.74 -0.67
N GLU A 162 27.53 -23.31 0.27
CA GLU A 162 27.02 -24.32 1.21
C GLU A 162 27.13 -23.84 2.66
N LYS A 163 26.27 -24.41 3.50
CA LYS A 163 26.25 -24.19 4.94
C LYS A 163 26.23 -25.52 5.69
N SER A 164 27.15 -25.65 6.65
CA SER A 164 27.12 -26.69 7.69
C SER A 164 26.52 -26.13 8.97
N SER A 165 25.44 -26.75 9.43
CA SER A 165 24.61 -26.35 10.58
C SER A 165 24.89 -27.24 11.78
N ARG A 166 24.57 -26.73 12.98
CA ARG A 166 24.60 -27.48 14.23
C ARG A 166 23.34 -28.32 14.39
N LYS A 167 23.37 -29.31 15.30
CA LYS A 167 22.23 -30.19 15.54
C LYS A 167 21.09 -29.41 16.22
N GLN A 168 19.86 -29.53 15.72
CA GLN A 168 18.70 -28.90 16.35
C GLN A 168 18.12 -29.75 17.50
N VAL A 169 17.91 -29.11 18.65
CA VAL A 169 17.26 -29.66 19.85
C VAL A 169 15.92 -28.96 20.03
N VAL A 170 14.84 -29.66 19.68
CA VAL A 170 13.47 -29.13 19.80
C VAL A 170 12.98 -29.28 21.23
N LYS A 171 12.58 -28.18 21.87
CA LYS A 171 12.08 -28.17 23.25
C LYS A 171 10.78 -28.97 23.40
N ASP A 172 9.82 -28.68 22.54
CA ASP A 172 8.52 -29.34 22.54
C ASP A 172 8.52 -30.52 21.56
N LYS A 173 8.33 -31.72 22.10
CA LYS A 173 8.33 -32.97 21.33
C LYS A 173 7.22 -33.02 20.29
N ALA A 174 6.14 -32.25 20.44
CA ALA A 174 5.07 -32.13 19.44
C ALA A 174 5.61 -31.65 18.07
N TYR A 175 6.66 -30.83 18.08
CA TYR A 175 7.27 -30.26 16.87
C TYR A 175 8.49 -31.03 16.36
N ALA A 176 8.90 -32.13 17.00
CA ALA A 176 10.10 -32.89 16.64
C ALA A 176 10.08 -33.44 15.19
N ASN A 177 8.88 -33.60 14.62
CA ASN A 177 8.65 -34.05 13.24
C ASN A 177 8.10 -32.95 12.33
N SER A 178 8.12 -31.68 12.75
CA SER A 178 7.68 -30.57 11.90
C SER A 178 8.52 -30.49 10.63
N SER A 179 7.86 -30.19 9.50
CA SER A 179 8.54 -29.97 8.21
C SER A 179 9.45 -28.73 8.20
N LEU A 180 9.33 -27.87 9.22
CA LEU A 180 10.18 -26.69 9.42
C LEU A 180 11.52 -27.02 10.10
N ILE A 181 11.65 -28.19 10.72
CA ILE A 181 12.89 -28.67 11.32
C ILE A 181 13.73 -29.36 10.26
N ASP A 182 14.89 -28.78 9.94
CA ASP A 182 15.79 -29.35 8.96
C ASP A 182 16.91 -30.14 9.64
N LYS A 183 16.81 -31.47 9.54
CA LYS A 183 17.72 -32.44 10.17
C LYS A 183 19.07 -32.57 9.44
N ARG A 184 19.25 -31.92 8.28
CA ARG A 184 20.50 -31.98 7.51
C ARG A 184 21.53 -31.02 8.11
N LEU A 185 22.73 -31.54 8.36
CA LEU A 185 23.85 -30.74 8.84
C LEU A 185 24.36 -29.84 7.71
N THR A 186 24.79 -30.41 6.60
CA THR A 186 25.32 -29.63 5.46
C THR A 186 24.30 -29.50 4.33
N LYS A 187 24.18 -28.30 3.76
CA LYS A 187 23.19 -27.95 2.74
C LYS A 187 23.79 -27.03 1.69
N ILE A 188 23.51 -27.30 0.43
CA ILE A 188 23.73 -26.37 -0.67
C ILE A 188 22.61 -25.32 -0.64
N MET A 189 22.97 -24.04 -0.71
CA MET A 189 22.03 -22.93 -0.62
C MET A 189 21.65 -22.38 -2.00
N TYR A 190 22.63 -21.81 -2.70
CA TYR A 190 22.47 -21.22 -4.02
C TYR A 190 23.81 -21.19 -4.74
N GLY A 191 23.76 -21.02 -6.06
CA GLY A 191 24.95 -20.85 -6.86
C GLY A 191 24.79 -19.72 -7.88
N PHE A 192 25.90 -19.09 -8.26
CA PHE A 192 25.91 -17.86 -9.03
C PHE A 192 27.12 -17.75 -9.97
N PRO A 193 26.93 -17.27 -11.21
CA PRO A 193 28.03 -16.78 -12.04
C PRO A 193 28.49 -15.39 -11.57
N LEU A 194 29.59 -14.90 -12.12
CA LEU A 194 30.09 -13.53 -11.87
C LEU A 194 29.57 -12.49 -12.87
N THR A 195 28.58 -12.87 -13.69
CA THR A 195 27.95 -11.97 -14.64
C THR A 195 27.14 -10.90 -13.89
N PRO A 196 27.45 -9.60 -14.05
CA PRO A 196 26.67 -8.53 -13.46
C PRO A 196 25.21 -8.58 -13.90
N ARG A 197 24.29 -8.24 -13.00
CA ARG A 197 22.85 -8.14 -13.26
C ARG A 197 22.32 -6.79 -12.84
N ASP A 198 21.46 -6.22 -13.66
CA ASP A 198 20.65 -5.06 -13.29
C ASP A 198 19.31 -5.49 -12.67
N LYS A 199 18.61 -4.56 -12.02
CA LYS A 199 17.33 -4.86 -11.37
C LYS A 199 16.26 -5.35 -12.35
N GLU A 200 16.32 -4.89 -13.60
CA GLU A 200 15.40 -5.27 -14.68
C GLU A 200 15.48 -6.78 -15.01
N HIS A 201 16.64 -7.40 -14.80
CA HIS A 201 16.87 -8.84 -15.00
C HIS A 201 15.94 -9.71 -14.14
N PHE A 202 15.52 -9.19 -12.98
CA PHE A 202 14.72 -9.95 -12.02
C PHE A 202 13.22 -9.76 -12.18
N VAL A 203 12.75 -8.81 -13.00
CA VAL A 203 11.33 -8.43 -13.07
C VAL A 203 10.44 -9.62 -13.44
N GLU A 204 10.77 -10.35 -14.51
CA GLU A 204 9.98 -11.51 -14.95
C GLU A 204 10.02 -12.65 -13.93
N THR A 205 11.19 -12.92 -13.36
CA THR A 205 11.35 -13.99 -12.36
C THR A 205 10.57 -13.64 -11.09
N LEU A 206 10.57 -12.38 -10.66
CA LEU A 206 9.80 -11.93 -9.51
C LEU A 206 8.29 -12.00 -9.75
N ASP A 207 7.83 -11.60 -10.93
CA ASP A 207 6.42 -11.75 -11.32
C ASP A 207 5.99 -13.20 -11.26
N CYS A 208 6.80 -14.13 -11.77
CA CYS A 208 6.55 -15.56 -11.64
C CYS A 208 6.55 -16.01 -10.16
N LEU A 209 7.54 -15.61 -9.36
CA LEU A 209 7.64 -16.00 -7.95
C LEU A 209 6.48 -15.47 -7.09
N GLN A 210 5.83 -14.37 -7.44
CA GLN A 210 4.69 -13.84 -6.67
C GLN A 210 3.31 -14.24 -7.20
N THR A 211 3.22 -14.86 -8.38
CA THR A 211 1.93 -15.22 -9.01
C THR A 211 1.77 -16.71 -9.26
N SER A 212 2.86 -17.46 -9.45
CA SER A 212 2.78 -18.89 -9.74
C SER A 212 2.19 -19.66 -8.55
N PRO A 213 1.17 -20.51 -8.77
CA PRO A 213 0.55 -21.31 -7.70
C PRO A 213 1.54 -22.29 -7.06
N ASP A 214 2.60 -22.66 -7.78
CA ASP A 214 3.66 -23.56 -7.30
C ASP A 214 4.78 -22.82 -6.55
N SER A 215 4.77 -21.49 -6.55
CA SER A 215 5.77 -20.71 -5.86
C SER A 215 5.62 -20.86 -4.34
N ARG A 216 6.75 -21.15 -3.68
CA ARG A 216 6.81 -21.17 -2.20
C ARG A 216 6.35 -19.85 -1.58
N PHE A 217 6.56 -18.72 -2.27
CA PHE A 217 6.16 -17.41 -1.77
C PHE A 217 4.65 -17.17 -1.86
N VAL A 218 3.94 -17.87 -2.75
CA VAL A 218 2.47 -17.87 -2.80
C VAL A 218 1.91 -18.90 -1.81
N LEU A 219 2.56 -20.06 -1.68
CA LEU A 219 2.10 -21.15 -0.83
C LEU A 219 2.33 -20.94 0.68
N LYS A 220 3.27 -20.08 1.07
CA LYS A 220 3.63 -19.86 2.48
C LYS A 220 3.82 -18.37 2.76
N SER A 221 3.13 -17.85 3.77
CA SER A 221 3.49 -16.60 4.41
C SER A 221 4.71 -16.84 5.29
N ILE A 222 5.70 -15.96 5.19
CA ILE A 222 6.99 -16.07 5.87
C ILE A 222 7.34 -14.67 6.37
N CYS A 223 7.72 -14.58 7.64
CA CYS A 223 8.42 -13.44 8.21
C CYS A 223 9.53 -13.97 9.10
N SER A 224 10.78 -13.61 8.84
CA SER A 224 11.93 -14.04 9.65
C SER A 224 12.87 -12.88 9.94
N LEU A 225 13.43 -12.87 11.14
CA LEU A 225 14.32 -11.81 11.63
C LEU A 225 15.43 -12.42 12.47
N GLN A 226 16.68 -12.03 12.20
CA GLN A 226 17.81 -12.47 13.02
C GLN A 226 17.73 -11.77 14.39
N THR A 227 18.19 -12.47 15.43
CA THR A 227 18.29 -11.95 16.79
C THR A 227 19.75 -11.97 17.23
N PRO A 228 20.13 -11.28 18.32
CA PRO A 228 21.51 -11.27 18.79
C PRO A 228 22.13 -12.64 19.03
N ASN A 229 21.30 -13.67 19.30
CA ASN A 229 21.72 -15.03 19.63
C ASN A 229 21.09 -16.10 18.71
N GLY A 230 20.51 -15.72 17.57
CA GLY A 230 19.63 -16.66 16.85
C GLY A 230 18.81 -16.04 15.73
N PHE A 231 17.62 -16.58 15.53
CA PHE A 231 16.58 -15.98 14.69
C PHE A 231 15.20 -16.39 15.17
N ARG A 232 14.19 -15.63 14.73
CA ARG A 232 12.77 -15.95 14.89
C ARG A 232 12.09 -15.96 13.54
N ALA A 233 11.07 -16.79 13.39
CA ALA A 233 10.29 -16.89 12.18
C ALA A 233 8.82 -17.21 12.48
N LEU A 234 7.93 -16.53 11.76
CA LEU A 234 6.52 -16.86 11.66
C LEU A 234 6.28 -17.38 10.23
N ILE A 235 5.90 -18.65 10.11
CA ILE A 235 5.62 -19.30 8.82
C ILE A 235 4.22 -19.90 8.86
N GLY A 236 3.29 -19.33 8.10
CA GLY A 236 1.86 -19.56 8.36
C GLY A 236 1.51 -19.13 9.78
N TRP A 237 0.98 -20.06 10.56
CA TRP A 237 0.61 -19.85 11.97
C TRP A 237 1.69 -20.30 12.95
N THR A 238 2.73 -20.98 12.48
CA THR A 238 3.77 -21.51 13.35
C THR A 238 4.83 -20.44 13.63
N TYR A 239 4.90 -19.98 14.88
CA TYR A 239 6.01 -19.19 15.39
C TYR A 239 7.13 -20.11 15.87
N SER A 240 8.37 -19.75 15.52
CA SER A 240 9.56 -20.45 15.96
C SER A 240 10.65 -19.46 16.36
N GLU A 241 11.40 -19.81 17.40
CA GLU A 241 12.55 -19.06 17.87
C GLU A 241 13.72 -20.02 18.10
N ILE A 242 14.80 -19.78 17.36
CA ILE A 242 15.99 -20.63 17.34
C ILE A 242 17.10 -19.87 18.03
N THR A 243 17.70 -20.48 19.06
CA THR A 243 18.86 -19.95 19.77
C THR A 243 20.11 -20.73 19.41
N TYR A 244 21.12 -20.04 18.91
CA TYR A 244 22.42 -20.59 18.58
C TYR A 244 23.22 -20.90 19.85
N LYS A 245 23.62 -22.17 20.04
CA LYS A 245 24.51 -22.65 21.11
C LYS A 245 25.78 -23.26 20.53
N PRO A 246 26.72 -22.46 20.01
CA PRO A 246 27.96 -22.98 19.41
C PRO A 246 28.79 -23.80 20.41
N GLU A 247 28.81 -23.40 21.68
CA GLU A 247 29.52 -24.12 22.76
C GLU A 247 28.94 -25.51 23.06
N GLU A 248 27.68 -25.74 22.70
CA GLU A 248 26.98 -27.02 22.93
C GLU A 248 26.83 -27.83 21.63
N ASP A 249 27.49 -27.41 20.54
CA ASP A 249 27.35 -27.94 19.17
C ASP A 249 25.89 -28.20 18.73
N SER A 250 24.98 -27.35 19.21
CA SER A 250 23.55 -27.51 18.99
C SER A 250 22.80 -26.19 18.87
N ASP A 251 21.60 -26.23 18.32
CA ASP A 251 20.68 -25.11 18.20
C ASP A 251 19.41 -25.46 18.94
N MET A 252 19.02 -24.64 19.90
CA MET A 252 17.78 -24.85 20.64
C MET A 252 16.61 -24.28 19.84
N VAL A 253 15.56 -25.08 19.65
CA VAL A 253 14.39 -24.70 18.85
C VAL A 253 13.15 -24.67 19.74
N ASP A 254 12.54 -23.49 19.82
CA ASP A 254 11.25 -23.23 20.48
C ASP A 254 10.18 -22.99 19.42
N MET A 255 9.02 -23.61 19.53
CA MET A 255 7.96 -23.55 18.52
C MET A 255 6.59 -23.54 19.19
N LYS A 256 5.66 -22.78 18.60
CA LYS A 256 4.25 -22.79 18.98
C LYS A 256 3.38 -22.36 17.81
N GLU A 257 2.13 -22.82 17.81
CA GLU A 257 1.10 -22.27 16.93
C GLU A 257 0.57 -20.95 17.49
N ILE A 258 0.31 -20.00 16.61
CA ILE A 258 -0.27 -18.69 16.90
C ILE A 258 -1.72 -18.68 16.39
N PRO A 259 -2.71 -18.40 17.24
CA PRO A 259 -4.08 -18.18 16.78
C PRO A 259 -4.16 -17.01 15.79
N ASP A 260 -5.04 -17.10 14.79
CA ASP A 260 -5.22 -16.07 13.75
C ASP A 260 -5.36 -14.65 14.32
N CYS A 261 -6.14 -14.49 15.40
CA CYS A 261 -6.38 -13.21 16.04
C CYS A 261 -5.14 -12.60 16.73
N GLU A 262 -4.08 -13.39 16.96
CA GLU A 262 -2.83 -12.94 17.58
C GLU A 262 -1.72 -12.66 16.56
N ILE A 263 -1.90 -13.01 15.28
CA ILE A 263 -0.86 -12.91 14.25
C ILE A 263 -0.33 -11.47 14.12
N GLU A 264 -1.21 -10.47 14.05
CA GLU A 264 -0.79 -9.07 13.93
C GLU A 264 -0.02 -8.59 15.17
N ALA A 265 -0.44 -9.01 16.36
CA ALA A 265 0.26 -8.69 17.60
C ALA A 265 1.67 -9.31 17.59
N VAL A 266 1.80 -10.56 17.16
CA VAL A 266 3.11 -11.23 17.02
C VAL A 266 3.98 -10.55 15.97
N LEU A 267 3.45 -10.19 14.80
CA LEU A 267 4.17 -9.46 13.76
C LEU A 267 4.72 -8.13 14.28
N LYS A 268 3.89 -7.38 15.01
CA LYS A 268 4.27 -6.10 15.61
C LYS A 268 5.32 -6.28 16.72
N GLU A 269 5.06 -7.12 17.70
CA GLU A 269 5.92 -7.26 18.88
C GLU A 269 7.24 -7.99 18.57
N LYS A 270 7.19 -9.01 17.71
CA LYS A 270 8.34 -9.86 17.42
C LYS A 270 9.07 -9.46 16.15
N PHE A 271 8.45 -8.80 15.19
CA PHE A 271 9.12 -8.48 13.93
C PHE A 271 9.18 -6.97 13.65
N ASN A 272 8.57 -6.15 14.51
CA ASN A 272 8.36 -4.72 14.28
C ASN A 272 7.65 -4.45 12.94
N VAL A 273 6.87 -5.44 12.47
CA VAL A 273 6.07 -5.37 11.25
C VAL A 273 4.69 -4.93 11.68
N VAL A 274 4.33 -3.70 11.31
CA VAL A 274 2.99 -3.16 11.53
C VAL A 274 2.24 -3.21 10.22
N ASN A 275 0.98 -3.62 10.26
CA ASN A 275 0.07 -3.37 9.15
C ASN A 275 0.00 -1.84 8.98
N LEU A 276 0.30 -1.33 7.79
CA LEU A 276 0.39 0.13 7.57
C LEU A 276 -0.97 0.80 7.63
N MET A 277 -2.01 -0.01 7.48
CA MET A 277 -3.40 0.33 7.46
C MET A 277 -4.10 -0.39 8.60
N ASP A 278 -4.86 0.34 9.39
CA ASP A 278 -5.62 -0.22 10.49
C ASP A 278 -6.95 0.54 10.62
N LEU A 279 -8.02 -0.18 10.94
CA LEU A 279 -9.35 0.43 11.05
C LEU A 279 -9.38 1.56 12.09
N GLN A 280 -8.59 1.44 13.17
CA GLN A 280 -8.58 2.44 14.22
C GLN A 280 -7.98 3.77 13.75
N GLY A 281 -6.92 3.75 12.94
CA GLY A 281 -6.36 4.93 12.29
C GLY A 281 -7.37 5.61 11.37
N TYR A 282 -8.11 4.85 10.57
CA TYR A 282 -9.21 5.38 9.78
C TYR A 282 -10.34 5.97 10.65
N PHE A 283 -10.78 5.28 11.70
CA PHE A 283 -11.81 5.77 12.60
C PHE A 283 -11.39 7.05 13.32
N ASN A 284 -10.13 7.14 13.76
CA ASN A 284 -9.56 8.36 14.32
C ASN A 284 -9.59 9.49 13.28
N ARG A 285 -9.23 9.22 12.03
CA ARG A 285 -9.26 10.21 10.94
C ARG A 285 -10.65 10.78 10.71
N ILE A 286 -11.70 9.96 10.76
CA ILE A 286 -13.09 10.41 10.54
C ILE A 286 -13.83 10.80 11.83
N GLY A 287 -13.18 10.67 13.00
CA GLY A 287 -13.79 10.96 14.31
C GLY A 287 -14.84 9.95 14.76
N PHE A 288 -14.80 8.71 14.27
CA PHE A 288 -15.72 7.66 14.69
C PHE A 288 -15.26 7.02 16.01
N THR A 289 -16.14 7.02 17.01
CA THR A 289 -15.88 6.47 18.36
C THR A 289 -16.90 5.40 18.77
N GLY A 290 -17.79 5.02 17.87
CA GLY A 290 -18.82 4.00 18.12
C GLY A 290 -18.29 2.57 18.02
N PRO A 291 -19.09 1.58 18.46
CA PRO A 291 -18.78 0.18 18.18
C PRO A 291 -18.94 -0.11 16.68
N TYR A 292 -18.00 -0.87 16.11
CA TYR A 292 -18.01 -1.27 14.69
C TYR A 292 -18.14 -2.78 14.49
N ASN A 293 -18.33 -3.54 15.57
CA ASN A 293 -18.56 -4.99 15.52
C ASN A 293 -19.98 -5.37 15.07
N LYS A 294 -20.89 -4.39 14.95
CA LYS A 294 -22.22 -4.57 14.39
C LYS A 294 -22.22 -4.19 12.92
N LEU A 295 -22.60 -5.12 12.06
CA LEU A 295 -22.65 -4.95 10.60
C LEU A 295 -24.04 -4.49 10.15
N ASP A 296 -24.56 -3.46 10.80
CA ASP A 296 -25.89 -2.92 10.57
C ASP A 296 -25.88 -1.61 9.75
N LEU A 297 -27.04 -1.26 9.20
CA LEU A 297 -27.19 -0.07 8.37
C LEU A 297 -26.90 1.23 9.15
N ASP A 298 -27.19 1.29 10.44
CA ASP A 298 -26.97 2.49 11.26
C ASP A 298 -25.47 2.77 11.47
N THR A 299 -24.69 1.72 11.69
CA THR A 299 -23.23 1.81 11.75
C THR A 299 -22.67 2.28 10.41
N LEU A 300 -23.10 1.67 9.29
CA LEU A 300 -22.68 2.08 7.95
C LEU A 300 -23.06 3.53 7.63
N ARG A 301 -24.28 3.97 7.98
CA ARG A 301 -24.75 5.35 7.81
C ARG A 301 -23.89 6.34 8.57
N THR A 302 -23.51 6.00 9.79
CA THR A 302 -22.69 6.86 10.64
C THR A 302 -21.30 7.02 10.05
N ILE A 303 -20.65 5.92 9.68
CA ILE A 303 -19.30 5.94 9.11
C ILE A 303 -19.28 6.64 7.74
N HIS A 304 -20.27 6.37 6.89
CA HIS A 304 -20.43 7.04 5.59
C HIS A 304 -20.55 8.57 5.74
N LYS A 305 -21.43 9.03 6.65
CA LYS A 305 -21.60 10.46 6.93
C LYS A 305 -20.32 11.10 7.47
N LEU A 306 -19.65 10.45 8.42
CA LEU A 306 -18.41 10.95 8.99
C LEU A 306 -17.29 11.04 7.94
N HIS A 307 -17.18 10.07 7.04
CA HIS A 307 -16.22 10.10 5.94
C HIS A 307 -16.42 11.35 5.07
N VAL A 308 -17.62 11.56 4.53
CA VAL A 308 -17.89 12.67 3.60
C VAL A 308 -17.77 14.05 4.25
N MET A 309 -17.91 14.14 5.58
CA MET A 309 -17.74 15.36 6.37
C MET A 309 -16.30 15.65 6.76
N THR A 310 -15.40 14.68 6.60
CA THR A 310 -14.05 14.75 7.20
C THR A 310 -12.93 14.58 6.17
N ILE A 311 -13.14 13.76 5.14
CA ILE A 311 -12.18 13.51 4.06
C ILE A 311 -12.66 14.23 2.79
N PRO A 312 -11.94 15.25 2.29
CA PRO A 312 -12.36 15.99 1.12
C PRO A 312 -12.36 15.15 -0.17
N PHE A 313 -13.29 15.47 -1.07
CA PHE A 313 -13.15 15.16 -2.49
C PHE A 313 -12.22 16.20 -3.12
N GLU A 314 -11.04 15.79 -3.57
CA GLU A 314 -10.03 16.70 -4.11
C GLU A 314 -9.12 16.05 -5.17
N ASN A 315 -8.58 16.86 -6.07
CA ASN A 315 -7.63 16.42 -7.10
C ASN A 315 -6.33 17.25 -7.11
N LEU A 316 -5.98 17.87 -5.96
CA LEU A 316 -4.89 18.83 -5.83
C LEU A 316 -3.52 18.21 -6.11
N SER A 317 -3.37 16.89 -5.91
CA SER A 317 -2.15 16.16 -6.26
C SER A 317 -1.73 16.39 -7.72
N ILE A 318 -2.68 16.37 -8.67
CA ILE A 318 -2.42 16.65 -10.11
C ILE A 318 -1.80 18.05 -10.29
N HIS A 319 -2.31 19.02 -9.54
CA HIS A 319 -1.89 20.43 -9.59
C HIS A 319 -0.67 20.75 -8.72
N CYS A 320 -0.17 19.75 -8.00
CA CYS A 320 1.08 19.74 -7.23
C CYS A 320 2.20 18.95 -7.93
N GLY A 321 1.93 18.36 -9.10
CA GLY A 321 2.86 17.48 -9.81
C GLY A 321 2.99 16.06 -9.22
N GLU A 322 2.03 15.66 -8.39
CA GLU A 322 1.93 14.33 -7.79
C GLU A 322 1.04 13.40 -8.64
N LYS A 323 1.34 12.10 -8.66
CA LYS A 323 0.51 11.09 -9.33
C LYS A 323 -0.53 10.52 -8.37
N ASN A 324 -1.79 10.44 -8.78
CA ASN A 324 -2.79 9.64 -8.07
C ASN A 324 -2.67 8.15 -8.47
N THR A 325 -2.92 7.26 -7.52
CA THR A 325 -2.68 5.81 -7.67
C THR A 325 -3.89 4.98 -7.23
N MET A 326 -3.91 3.70 -7.61
CA MET A 326 -4.81 2.66 -7.05
C MET A 326 -4.11 1.80 -5.98
N ASP A 327 -2.91 2.21 -5.54
CA ASP A 327 -2.23 1.60 -4.41
C ASP A 327 -2.87 2.04 -3.09
N LEU A 328 -3.55 1.09 -2.45
CA LEU A 328 -4.32 1.33 -1.24
C LEU A 328 -3.47 1.80 -0.05
N ASN A 329 -2.20 1.40 0.05
CA ASN A 329 -1.32 1.88 1.13
C ASN A 329 -0.97 3.35 0.93
N ILE A 330 -0.64 3.74 -0.30
CA ILE A 330 -0.36 5.15 -0.64
C ILE A 330 -1.62 6.00 -0.40
N ILE A 331 -2.79 5.47 -0.77
CA ILE A 331 -4.08 6.13 -0.50
C ILE A 331 -4.31 6.29 0.99
N TYR A 332 -4.10 5.26 1.80
CA TYR A 332 -4.27 5.33 3.26
C TYR A 332 -3.30 6.35 3.87
N ASP A 333 -2.02 6.33 3.49
CA ASP A 333 -1.03 7.28 3.98
C ASP A 333 -1.40 8.73 3.62
N LYS A 334 -1.92 8.95 2.41
CA LYS A 334 -2.42 10.25 1.95
C LYS A 334 -3.66 10.68 2.75
N LEU A 335 -4.75 9.92 2.65
CA LEU A 335 -6.07 10.31 3.17
C LEU A 335 -6.14 10.24 4.70
N VAL A 336 -5.55 9.21 5.31
CA VAL A 336 -5.63 8.93 6.75
C VAL A 336 -4.46 9.55 7.50
N LYS A 337 -3.22 9.21 7.16
CA LYS A 337 -2.06 9.69 7.96
C LYS A 337 -1.70 11.15 7.69
N SER A 338 -1.84 11.61 6.44
CA SER A 338 -1.46 12.98 6.04
C SER A 338 -2.63 13.97 6.02
N ASN A 339 -3.82 13.56 6.49
CA ASN A 339 -5.04 14.37 6.51
C ASN A 339 -5.41 14.99 5.15
N ARG A 340 -4.99 14.38 4.03
CA ARG A 340 -5.41 14.82 2.70
C ARG A 340 -6.81 14.30 2.36
N GLY A 341 -7.30 14.71 1.20
CA GLY A 341 -8.43 14.07 0.55
C GLY A 341 -7.96 13.25 -0.65
N GLY A 342 -8.91 12.85 -1.47
CA GLY A 342 -8.65 12.20 -2.75
C GLY A 342 -9.80 12.40 -3.72
N TRP A 343 -9.63 11.96 -4.96
CA TRP A 343 -10.74 11.89 -5.91
C TRP A 343 -11.54 10.59 -5.72
N CYS A 344 -12.54 10.34 -6.56
CA CYS A 344 -13.48 9.25 -6.36
C CYS A 344 -12.83 7.87 -6.19
N CYS A 345 -11.86 7.52 -7.04
CA CYS A 345 -11.24 6.21 -6.95
C CYS A 345 -10.37 6.02 -5.70
N GLU A 346 -9.78 7.08 -5.14
CA GLU A 346 -8.99 6.97 -3.90
C GLU A 346 -9.91 6.82 -2.69
N ASN A 347 -10.89 7.72 -2.54
CA ASN A 347 -11.82 7.69 -1.40
C ASN A 347 -12.71 6.44 -1.41
N ASN A 348 -13.30 6.09 -2.56
CA ASN A 348 -14.19 4.93 -2.62
C ASN A 348 -13.40 3.61 -2.53
N LEU A 349 -12.14 3.54 -2.97
CA LEU A 349 -11.29 2.36 -2.74
C LEU A 349 -10.87 2.24 -1.27
N LEU A 350 -10.52 3.35 -0.61
CA LEU A 350 -10.31 3.36 0.84
C LEU A 350 -11.58 2.89 1.56
N PHE A 351 -12.75 3.35 1.13
CA PHE A 351 -14.03 2.92 1.71
C PHE A 351 -14.34 1.45 1.43
N SER A 352 -14.00 0.91 0.25
CA SER A 352 -14.08 -0.53 -0.05
C SER A 352 -13.26 -1.34 0.96
N TRP A 353 -12.04 -0.88 1.27
CA TRP A 353 -11.20 -1.51 2.29
C TRP A 353 -11.83 -1.43 3.68
N VAL A 354 -12.39 -0.29 4.09
CA VAL A 354 -13.10 -0.17 5.38
C VAL A 354 -14.26 -1.16 5.46
N LEU A 355 -15.07 -1.26 4.40
CA LEU A 355 -16.18 -2.21 4.32
C LEU A 355 -15.68 -3.66 4.48
N LYS A 356 -14.59 -4.00 3.79
CA LYS A 356 -13.94 -5.32 3.88
C LYS A 356 -13.48 -5.63 5.29
N GLU A 357 -12.69 -4.74 5.90
CA GLU A 357 -12.10 -4.96 7.23
C GLU A 357 -13.15 -5.00 8.33
N MET A 358 -14.24 -4.24 8.18
CA MET A 358 -15.38 -4.36 9.09
C MET A 358 -16.13 -5.69 8.91
N GLY A 359 -16.05 -6.33 7.74
CA GLY A 359 -16.71 -7.61 7.45
C GLY A 359 -18.04 -7.49 6.71
N TYR A 360 -18.36 -6.33 6.12
CA TYR A 360 -19.54 -6.19 5.27
C TYR A 360 -19.39 -7.02 3.99
N LYS A 361 -20.49 -7.63 3.54
CA LYS A 361 -20.56 -8.19 2.19
C LYS A 361 -20.72 -7.06 1.19
N TYR A 362 -19.66 -6.74 0.46
CA TYR A 362 -19.64 -5.64 -0.50
C TYR A 362 -19.14 -6.07 -1.89
N THR A 363 -19.49 -5.27 -2.89
CA THR A 363 -19.05 -5.39 -4.28
C THR A 363 -18.62 -4.02 -4.77
N THR A 364 -17.40 -3.90 -5.29
CA THR A 364 -16.94 -2.71 -6.01
C THR A 364 -17.55 -2.69 -7.42
N LEU A 365 -18.08 -1.55 -7.84
CA LEU A 365 -18.72 -1.36 -9.14
C LEU A 365 -18.09 -0.19 -9.90
N GLY A 366 -18.06 -0.31 -11.22
CA GLY A 366 -17.71 0.77 -12.13
C GLY A 366 -18.96 1.53 -12.57
N SER A 367 -18.86 2.85 -12.65
CA SER A 367 -19.95 3.73 -13.04
C SER A 367 -19.48 4.79 -14.03
N ARG A 368 -20.39 5.23 -14.88
CA ARG A 368 -20.12 6.20 -15.95
C ARG A 368 -20.80 7.49 -15.59
N VAL A 369 -20.02 8.56 -15.40
CA VAL A 369 -20.57 9.87 -15.05
C VAL A 369 -21.34 10.46 -16.23
N PHE A 370 -22.46 11.12 -15.96
CA PHE A 370 -23.26 11.80 -16.96
C PHE A 370 -22.56 13.09 -17.40
N ASN A 371 -22.30 13.20 -18.70
CA ASN A 371 -21.72 14.39 -19.31
C ASN A 371 -22.83 15.28 -19.88
N LYS A 372 -23.13 16.39 -19.20
CA LYS A 372 -24.16 17.34 -19.62
C LYS A 372 -23.91 17.98 -20.99
N PHE A 373 -22.66 18.14 -21.41
CA PHE A 373 -22.32 18.70 -22.72
C PHE A 373 -22.67 17.76 -23.86
N GLN A 374 -22.42 16.46 -23.66
CA GLN A 374 -22.74 15.42 -24.63
C GLN A 374 -24.17 14.90 -24.47
N ASN A 375 -24.83 15.26 -23.36
CA ASN A 375 -26.13 14.74 -22.95
C ASN A 375 -26.18 13.21 -22.95
N ASP A 376 -25.08 12.58 -22.53
CA ASP A 376 -24.89 11.13 -22.47
C ASP A 376 -23.89 10.77 -21.36
N PHE A 377 -23.82 9.50 -20.99
CA PHE A 377 -22.80 8.98 -20.08
C PHE A 377 -21.46 8.84 -20.80
N TYR A 378 -20.35 9.00 -20.07
CA TYR A 378 -19.04 8.65 -20.60
C TYR A 378 -19.02 7.19 -21.09
N HIS A 379 -18.20 6.90 -22.11
CA HIS A 379 -18.11 5.56 -22.68
C HIS A 379 -17.33 4.56 -21.80
N VAL A 380 -16.65 5.06 -20.75
CA VAL A 380 -15.81 4.27 -19.84
C VAL A 380 -16.27 4.44 -18.39
N ASP A 381 -15.98 3.45 -17.55
CA ASP A 381 -16.25 3.48 -16.11
C ASP A 381 -15.30 4.50 -15.45
N SER A 382 -15.73 5.76 -15.38
CA SER A 382 -14.94 6.90 -14.87
C SER A 382 -15.11 7.16 -13.37
N HIS A 383 -15.96 6.40 -12.68
CA HIS A 383 -16.26 6.58 -11.26
C HIS A 383 -16.42 5.22 -10.55
N LEU A 384 -15.75 5.06 -9.41
CA LEU A 384 -15.79 3.86 -8.58
C LEU A 384 -16.84 4.06 -7.48
N ILE A 385 -17.75 3.11 -7.31
CA ILE A 385 -18.71 3.07 -6.19
C ILE A 385 -18.72 1.68 -5.54
N ASN A 386 -19.35 1.56 -4.38
CA ASN A 386 -19.51 0.27 -3.71
C ASN A 386 -21.00 -0.06 -3.53
N MET A 387 -21.35 -1.35 -3.62
CA MET A 387 -22.64 -1.91 -3.23
C MET A 387 -22.44 -2.78 -1.99
N VAL A 388 -23.29 -2.63 -0.98
CA VAL A 388 -23.23 -3.39 0.28
C VAL A 388 -24.54 -4.13 0.49
N GLU A 389 -24.47 -5.40 0.89
CA GLU A 389 -25.65 -6.21 1.25
C GLU A 389 -25.78 -6.30 2.78
N ILE A 390 -26.92 -5.85 3.31
CA ILE A 390 -27.27 -5.91 4.74
C ILE A 390 -28.66 -6.51 4.84
N ASP A 391 -28.81 -7.59 5.62
CA ASP A 391 -30.09 -8.31 5.81
C ASP A 391 -30.80 -8.66 4.48
N GLY A 392 -30.02 -9.08 3.48
CA GLY A 392 -30.50 -9.45 2.14
C GLY A 392 -30.91 -8.27 1.25
N LYS A 393 -30.65 -7.02 1.67
CA LYS A 393 -30.98 -5.80 0.92
C LYS A 393 -29.71 -5.13 0.38
N PRO A 394 -29.67 -4.79 -0.92
CA PRO A 394 -28.54 -4.08 -1.51
C PRO A 394 -28.65 -2.55 -1.33
N TYR A 395 -27.53 -1.94 -0.94
CA TYR A 395 -27.36 -0.50 -0.78
C TYR A 395 -26.17 0.01 -1.59
N ILE A 396 -26.30 1.15 -2.27
CA ILE A 396 -25.17 1.86 -2.87
C ILE A 396 -24.54 2.79 -1.85
N THR A 397 -23.22 2.75 -1.78
CA THR A 397 -22.38 3.69 -1.02
C THR A 397 -21.42 4.38 -1.98
N ASP A 398 -21.37 5.70 -1.90
CA ASP A 398 -20.44 6.54 -2.63
C ASP A 398 -20.06 7.71 -1.74
N VAL A 399 -18.82 7.71 -1.26
CA VAL A 399 -18.29 8.72 -0.33
C VAL A 399 -17.53 9.84 -1.04
N SER A 400 -17.54 9.89 -2.39
CA SER A 400 -16.64 10.79 -3.11
C SER A 400 -17.09 11.19 -4.52
N TYR A 401 -18.35 11.57 -4.69
CA TYR A 401 -18.81 12.36 -5.84
C TYR A 401 -18.56 13.87 -5.65
N GLY A 402 -18.66 14.34 -4.40
CA GLY A 402 -18.37 15.72 -4.01
C GLY A 402 -19.50 16.72 -4.26
N VAL A 403 -19.23 17.97 -3.85
CA VAL A 403 -20.10 19.15 -4.02
C VAL A 403 -21.57 18.90 -3.66
N SER A 404 -22.52 19.39 -4.47
CA SER A 404 -23.96 19.33 -4.23
C SER A 404 -24.57 17.95 -4.48
N CYS A 405 -23.85 17.01 -5.09
CA CYS A 405 -24.36 15.68 -5.45
C CYS A 405 -23.84 14.57 -4.53
N GLN A 406 -23.11 14.90 -3.48
CA GLN A 406 -22.58 13.92 -2.53
C GLN A 406 -23.70 13.29 -1.70
N LEU A 407 -23.77 11.95 -1.68
CA LEU A 407 -24.61 11.20 -0.75
C LEU A 407 -24.09 11.39 0.68
N TRP A 408 -25.00 11.53 1.64
CA TRP A 408 -24.65 11.51 3.08
C TRP A 408 -24.89 10.13 3.70
N TYR A 409 -25.83 9.38 3.13
CA TYR A 409 -26.20 8.05 3.59
C TYR A 409 -26.26 7.06 2.40
N PRO A 410 -26.02 5.76 2.64
CA PRO A 410 -26.25 4.72 1.65
C PRO A 410 -27.68 4.76 1.09
N LEU A 411 -27.83 4.44 -0.20
CA LEU A 411 -29.11 4.38 -0.89
C LEU A 411 -29.56 2.93 -1.07
N GLU A 412 -30.76 2.58 -0.62
CA GLU A 412 -31.35 1.28 -0.88
C GLU A 412 -31.67 1.14 -2.38
N MET A 413 -31.34 0.01 -3.00
CA MET A 413 -31.54 -0.19 -4.43
C MET A 413 -32.99 -0.60 -4.76
N ILE A 414 -33.89 0.37 -4.67
CA ILE A 414 -35.30 0.23 -5.09
C ILE A 414 -35.56 1.21 -6.22
N SER A 415 -35.88 0.67 -7.41
CA SER A 415 -36.15 1.48 -8.59
C SER A 415 -37.34 2.41 -8.37
N GLY A 416 -37.18 3.70 -8.66
CA GLY A 416 -38.22 4.71 -8.54
C GLY A 416 -38.46 5.25 -7.13
N LYS A 417 -37.79 4.72 -6.10
CA LYS A 417 -37.99 5.16 -4.70
C LYS A 417 -37.29 6.50 -4.45
N ASP A 418 -38.07 7.48 -3.98
CA ASP A 418 -37.54 8.73 -3.44
C ASP A 418 -36.83 8.48 -2.10
N GLN A 419 -35.58 8.95 -2.01
CA GLN A 419 -34.74 8.80 -0.84
C GLN A 419 -34.24 10.19 -0.40
N PRO A 420 -35.03 10.93 0.41
CA PRO A 420 -34.67 12.26 0.88
C PRO A 420 -33.44 12.23 1.79
N GLN A 421 -32.49 13.11 1.53
CA GLN A 421 -31.32 13.38 2.35
C GLN A 421 -31.12 14.90 2.49
N PRO A 422 -30.26 15.39 3.40
CA PRO A 422 -30.01 16.83 3.53
C PRO A 422 -29.61 17.53 2.21
N PRO A 423 -28.77 16.94 1.33
CA PRO A 423 -28.44 17.54 0.02
C PRO A 423 -29.62 17.65 -0.97
N GLY A 424 -30.69 16.89 -0.79
CA GLY A 424 -31.80 16.79 -1.74
C GLY A 424 -32.41 15.38 -1.78
N VAL A 425 -33.26 15.13 -2.77
CA VAL A 425 -33.90 13.82 -2.97
C VAL A 425 -33.13 13.04 -4.01
N PHE A 426 -32.68 11.84 -3.65
CA PHE A 426 -32.03 10.92 -4.57
C PHE A 426 -33.02 9.84 -5.02
N ARG A 427 -32.86 9.38 -6.27
CA ARG A 427 -33.65 8.29 -6.83
C ARG A 427 -32.77 7.40 -7.70
N LEU A 428 -32.91 6.09 -7.52
CA LEU A 428 -32.31 5.09 -8.37
C LEU A 428 -33.35 4.60 -9.37
N LEU A 429 -33.00 4.55 -10.65
CA LEU A 429 -33.87 4.07 -11.72
C LEU A 429 -33.21 2.87 -12.40
N ASN A 430 -33.93 1.75 -12.50
CA ASN A 430 -33.46 0.56 -13.20
C ASN A 430 -34.13 0.46 -14.58
N ASN A 431 -33.34 0.48 -15.64
CA ASN A 431 -33.82 0.37 -17.03
C ASN A 431 -33.74 -1.06 -17.60
N GLY A 432 -33.46 -2.06 -16.75
CA GLY A 432 -33.27 -3.47 -17.12
C GLY A 432 -31.84 -3.84 -17.53
N LYS A 433 -30.97 -2.87 -17.78
CA LYS A 433 -29.54 -3.08 -18.10
C LYS A 433 -28.62 -2.46 -17.06
N THR A 434 -28.89 -1.22 -16.70
CA THR A 434 -28.11 -0.44 -15.72
C THR A 434 -29.03 0.24 -14.72
N TRP A 435 -28.45 0.60 -13.59
CA TRP A 435 -29.05 1.52 -12.63
C TRP A 435 -28.55 2.92 -12.91
N VAL A 436 -29.45 3.90 -12.85
CA VAL A 436 -29.16 5.33 -13.04
C VAL A 436 -29.47 6.04 -11.73
N LEU A 437 -28.50 6.82 -11.23
CA LEU A 437 -28.70 7.69 -10.08
C LEU A 437 -29.07 9.10 -10.56
N GLU A 438 -30.18 9.63 -10.05
CA GLU A 438 -30.55 11.03 -10.20
C GLU A 438 -30.71 11.71 -8.84
N LYS A 439 -30.53 13.03 -8.84
CA LYS A 439 -30.75 13.90 -7.68
C LYS A 439 -31.63 15.07 -8.05
N THR A 440 -32.69 15.29 -7.29
CA THR A 440 -33.48 16.53 -7.29
C THR A 440 -33.02 17.44 -6.16
N SER A 441 -32.53 18.62 -6.54
CA SER A 441 -32.01 19.65 -5.64
C SER A 441 -33.08 20.67 -5.27
N ARG A 442 -32.87 21.39 -4.16
CA ARG A 442 -33.67 22.55 -3.78
C ARG A 442 -33.25 23.78 -4.59
N LYS A 443 -34.11 24.81 -4.58
CA LYS A 443 -33.84 26.05 -5.33
C LYS A 443 -32.64 26.79 -4.75
N GLN A 444 -31.67 27.15 -5.59
CA GLN A 444 -30.49 27.90 -5.14
C GLN A 444 -30.79 29.41 -5.06
N VAL A 445 -30.41 30.04 -3.94
CA VAL A 445 -30.51 31.49 -3.67
C VAL A 445 -29.10 32.03 -3.49
N VAL A 446 -28.62 32.76 -4.51
CA VAL A 446 -27.25 33.30 -4.52
C VAL A 446 -27.21 34.63 -3.79
N LYS A 447 -26.30 34.77 -2.82
CA LYS A 447 -26.11 36.03 -2.07
C LYS A 447 -25.61 37.15 -2.98
N ASP A 448 -24.57 36.87 -3.77
CA ASP A 448 -24.00 37.81 -4.73
C ASP A 448 -24.42 37.44 -6.16
N LYS A 449 -25.17 38.35 -6.78
CA LYS A 449 -25.71 38.17 -8.14
C LYS A 449 -24.62 38.05 -9.20
N ALA A 450 -23.38 38.48 -8.94
CA ALA A 450 -22.24 38.29 -9.85
C ALA A 450 -21.99 36.81 -10.16
N TYR A 451 -22.35 35.90 -9.25
CA TYR A 451 -22.16 34.45 -9.40
C TYR A 451 -23.41 33.71 -9.88
N ALA A 452 -24.52 34.40 -10.15
CA ALA A 452 -25.78 33.76 -10.53
C ALA A 452 -25.70 32.92 -11.83
N SER A 453 -24.75 33.22 -12.72
CA SER A 453 -24.54 32.48 -13.97
C SER A 453 -23.81 31.14 -13.77
N LEU A 454 -23.17 30.92 -12.61
CA LEU A 454 -22.49 29.65 -12.28
C LEU A 454 -23.44 28.60 -11.71
N ILE A 455 -24.69 28.98 -11.44
CA ILE A 455 -25.67 28.11 -10.82
C ILE A 455 -26.47 27.38 -11.88
N ASP A 456 -26.51 26.05 -11.73
CA ASP A 456 -27.40 25.23 -12.53
C ASP A 456 -28.86 25.48 -12.13
N LYS A 457 -29.68 25.87 -13.11
CA LYS A 457 -31.11 26.08 -12.92
C LYS A 457 -31.89 24.75 -12.98
N CYS A 458 -31.29 23.70 -13.52
CA CYS A 458 -31.88 22.37 -13.55
C CYS A 458 -31.80 21.76 -12.15
N LEU A 459 -32.97 21.57 -11.52
CA LEU A 459 -33.04 21.01 -10.17
C LEU A 459 -32.76 19.52 -10.16
N THR A 460 -33.28 18.78 -11.15
CA THR A 460 -33.05 17.34 -11.28
C THR A 460 -31.87 17.06 -12.20
N ASN A 461 -30.87 16.38 -11.67
CA ASN A 461 -29.64 16.06 -12.36
C ASN A 461 -29.41 14.56 -12.38
N ILE A 462 -29.16 14.02 -13.57
CA ILE A 462 -28.62 12.68 -13.75
C ILE A 462 -27.14 12.72 -13.34
N MET A 463 -26.73 11.79 -12.48
CA MET A 463 -25.38 11.74 -11.92
C MET A 463 -24.50 10.74 -12.67
N TYR A 464 -24.83 9.46 -12.56
CA TYR A 464 -24.08 8.37 -13.20
C TYR A 464 -24.96 7.15 -13.39
N ASP A 465 -24.55 6.25 -14.29
CA ASP A 465 -25.13 4.92 -14.41
C ASP A 465 -24.11 3.83 -14.12
N PHE A 466 -24.58 2.63 -13.77
CA PHE A 466 -23.71 1.50 -13.46
C PHE A 466 -24.40 0.15 -13.71
N PRO A 467 -23.66 -0.85 -14.21
CA PRO A 467 -24.08 -2.24 -14.17
C PRO A 467 -23.79 -2.86 -12.79
N LEU A 468 -24.29 -4.07 -12.55
CA LEU A 468 -23.98 -4.84 -11.34
C LEU A 468 -22.74 -5.74 -11.49
N THR A 469 -21.98 -5.57 -12.57
CA THR A 469 -20.75 -6.33 -12.82
C THR A 469 -19.67 -5.92 -11.80
N PRO A 470 -19.15 -6.85 -10.98
CA PRO A 470 -18.05 -6.56 -10.07
C PRO A 470 -16.82 -6.04 -10.82
N ARG A 471 -16.11 -5.08 -10.23
CA ARG A 471 -14.86 -4.53 -10.75
C ARG A 471 -13.77 -4.63 -9.69
N ASP A 472 -12.56 -4.98 -10.12
CA ASP A 472 -11.36 -4.85 -9.31
C ASP A 472 -10.70 -3.49 -9.52
N LYS A 473 -9.81 -3.09 -8.62
CA LYS A 473 -9.12 -1.78 -8.69
C LYS A 473 -8.32 -1.62 -9.99
N GLU A 474 -7.78 -2.71 -10.53
CA GLU A 474 -7.02 -2.77 -11.78
C GLU A 474 -7.85 -2.28 -12.98
N HIS A 475 -9.18 -2.49 -12.95
CA HIS A 475 -10.11 -2.04 -14.00
C HIS A 475 -10.06 -0.51 -14.22
N PHE A 476 -9.74 0.26 -13.18
CA PHE A 476 -9.76 1.71 -13.24
C PHE A 476 -8.41 2.33 -13.62
N VAL A 477 -7.30 1.56 -13.63
CA VAL A 477 -5.94 2.11 -13.78
C VAL A 477 -5.77 2.93 -15.07
N GLU A 478 -6.18 2.38 -16.22
CA GLU A 478 -6.07 3.07 -17.51
C GLU A 478 -6.95 4.32 -17.56
N THR A 479 -8.19 4.22 -17.07
CA THR A 479 -9.13 5.35 -17.04
C THR A 479 -8.60 6.46 -16.14
N LEU A 480 -8.00 6.13 -15.00
CA LEU A 480 -7.40 7.10 -14.10
C LEU A 480 -6.16 7.77 -14.68
N ASP A 481 -5.27 7.01 -15.33
CA ASP A 481 -4.13 7.58 -16.03
C ASP A 481 -4.58 8.56 -17.11
N CYS A 482 -5.62 8.24 -17.88
CA CYS A 482 -6.25 9.17 -18.80
C CYS A 482 -6.83 10.41 -18.10
N LEU A 483 -7.62 10.23 -17.03
CA LEU A 483 -8.25 11.33 -16.29
C LEU A 483 -7.25 12.28 -15.63
N GLN A 484 -6.04 11.84 -15.26
CA GLN A 484 -5.02 12.73 -14.67
C GLN A 484 -4.04 13.34 -15.68
N THR A 485 -4.01 12.87 -16.93
CA THR A 485 -3.04 13.35 -17.94
C THR A 485 -3.68 14.00 -19.16
N SER A 486 -4.90 13.61 -19.53
CA SER A 486 -5.56 14.13 -20.72
C SER A 486 -5.82 15.64 -20.59
N PRO A 487 -5.45 16.45 -21.60
CA PRO A 487 -5.67 17.89 -21.58
C PRO A 487 -7.15 18.27 -21.54
N ASP A 488 -8.04 17.37 -21.98
CA ASP A 488 -9.49 17.57 -21.99
C ASP A 488 -10.16 17.11 -20.69
N SER A 489 -9.40 16.45 -19.78
CA SER A 489 -9.95 16.01 -18.51
C SER A 489 -10.32 17.18 -17.61
N LYS A 490 -11.54 17.14 -17.05
CA LYS A 490 -11.99 18.10 -16.04
C LYS A 490 -11.01 18.19 -14.86
N PHE A 491 -10.37 17.07 -14.49
CA PHE A 491 -9.42 17.01 -13.39
C PHE A 491 -8.07 17.69 -13.70
N VAL A 492 -7.69 17.80 -14.98
CA VAL A 492 -6.50 18.55 -15.42
C VAL A 492 -6.84 20.03 -15.62
N LEU A 493 -8.06 20.34 -16.04
CA LEU A 493 -8.54 21.69 -16.32
C LEU A 493 -8.97 22.48 -15.09
N LYS A 494 -9.33 21.79 -13.99
CA LYS A 494 -9.83 22.40 -12.75
C LYS A 494 -9.16 21.76 -11.54
N SER A 495 -8.67 22.60 -10.63
CA SER A 495 -8.27 22.18 -9.28
C SER A 495 -9.49 22.31 -8.37
N ILE A 496 -9.89 21.21 -7.75
CA ILE A 496 -11.14 21.06 -7.00
C ILE A 496 -10.79 20.51 -5.61
N CYS A 497 -11.37 21.12 -4.59
CA CYS A 497 -11.43 20.56 -3.24
C CYS A 497 -12.83 20.85 -2.68
N SER A 498 -13.57 19.82 -2.28
CA SER A 498 -14.90 19.97 -1.69
C SER A 498 -15.07 19.11 -0.46
N LEU A 499 -15.81 19.61 0.52
CA LEU A 499 -16.02 18.94 1.81
C LEU A 499 -17.44 19.20 2.30
N GLN A 500 -18.13 18.15 2.73
CA GLN A 500 -19.47 18.28 3.31
C GLN A 500 -19.37 18.89 4.72
N MET A 501 -20.42 19.60 5.12
CA MET A 501 -20.56 20.24 6.42
C MET A 501 -21.90 19.81 7.03
N PRO A 502 -22.09 19.92 8.37
CA PRO A 502 -23.33 19.50 9.02
C PRO A 502 -24.63 20.12 8.45
N ASN A 503 -24.53 21.26 7.78
CA ASN A 503 -25.64 22.01 7.21
C ASN A 503 -25.45 22.34 5.73
N GLY A 504 -24.55 21.66 5.00
CA GLY A 504 -24.20 22.10 3.66
C GLY A 504 -22.92 21.48 3.11
N PHE A 505 -22.24 22.20 2.23
CA PHE A 505 -20.89 21.87 1.78
C PHE A 505 -20.12 23.13 1.42
N ARG A 506 -18.80 22.98 1.33
CA ARG A 506 -17.89 24.01 0.83
C ARG A 506 -17.05 23.46 -0.30
N ALA A 507 -16.67 24.32 -1.23
CA ALA A 507 -15.79 23.95 -2.33
C ALA A 507 -14.87 25.10 -2.73
N LEU A 508 -13.63 24.76 -3.06
CA LEU A 508 -12.66 25.62 -3.70
C LEU A 508 -12.38 25.07 -5.10
N ILE A 509 -12.73 25.83 -6.14
CA ILE A 509 -12.51 25.46 -7.55
C ILE A 509 -11.65 26.54 -8.21
N GLY A 510 -10.38 26.23 -8.43
CA GLY A 510 -9.33 27.21 -8.70
C GLY A 510 -9.29 28.27 -7.60
N TRP A 511 -9.71 29.48 -7.94
CA TRP A 511 -9.76 30.65 -7.05
C TRP A 511 -11.14 30.89 -6.44
N THR A 512 -12.18 30.25 -6.97
CA THR A 512 -13.54 30.48 -6.51
C THR A 512 -13.84 29.61 -5.30
N TYR A 513 -13.98 30.23 -4.13
CA TYR A 513 -14.47 29.60 -2.91
C TYR A 513 -15.99 29.72 -2.82
N SER A 514 -16.64 28.66 -2.38
CA SER A 514 -18.08 28.60 -2.20
C SER A 514 -18.46 27.88 -0.91
N GLU A 515 -19.47 28.39 -0.21
CA GLU A 515 -20.16 27.72 0.88
C GLU A 515 -21.66 27.68 0.55
N ILE A 516 -22.22 26.47 0.51
CA ILE A 516 -23.64 26.23 0.24
C ILE A 516 -24.26 25.76 1.56
N THR A 517 -25.31 26.46 2.01
CA THR A 517 -26.07 26.11 3.21
C THR A 517 -27.43 25.56 2.84
N TYR A 518 -27.72 24.34 3.28
CA TYR A 518 -28.99 23.66 3.10
C TYR A 518 -30.06 24.24 4.02
N LYS A 519 -31.15 24.73 3.42
CA LYS A 519 -32.34 25.22 4.15
C LYS A 519 -33.59 24.45 3.72
N PRO A 520 -33.77 23.21 4.20
CA PRO A 520 -34.94 22.40 3.84
C PRO A 520 -36.27 23.07 4.21
N GLU A 521 -36.32 23.79 5.33
CA GLU A 521 -37.52 24.52 5.80
C GLU A 521 -37.94 25.68 4.87
N GLU A 522 -36.99 26.23 4.10
CA GLU A 522 -37.22 27.32 3.14
C GLU A 522 -37.31 26.80 1.69
N ASP A 523 -37.33 25.47 1.48
CA ASP A 523 -37.21 24.79 0.18
C ASP A 523 -36.12 25.39 -0.74
N SER A 524 -35.01 25.83 -0.12
CA SER A 524 -33.94 26.53 -0.82
C SER A 524 -32.56 26.23 -0.25
N ASP A 525 -31.54 26.49 -1.06
CA ASP A 525 -30.13 26.41 -0.68
C ASP A 525 -29.51 27.80 -0.82
N MET A 526 -28.88 28.29 0.23
CA MET A 526 -28.19 29.57 0.19
C MET A 526 -26.77 29.36 -0.35
N VAL A 527 -26.42 30.09 -1.40
CA VAL A 527 -25.10 30.01 -2.05
C VAL A 527 -24.30 31.28 -1.76
N ASP A 528 -23.16 31.13 -1.09
CA ASP A 528 -22.18 32.17 -0.83
C ASP A 528 -20.91 31.87 -1.62
N MET A 529 -20.41 32.83 -2.40
CA MET A 529 -19.25 32.67 -3.27
C MET A 529 -18.36 33.89 -3.22
N LYS A 530 -17.05 33.66 -3.31
CA LYS A 530 -16.03 34.71 -3.40
C LYS A 530 -14.79 34.21 -4.13
N GLU A 531 -14.05 35.12 -4.74
CA GLU A 531 -12.71 34.83 -5.25
C GLU A 531 -11.68 34.90 -4.12
N ILE A 532 -10.71 33.99 -4.15
CA ILE A 532 -9.59 33.91 -3.21
C ILE A 532 -8.32 34.33 -3.94
N PRO A 533 -7.55 35.31 -3.42
CA PRO A 533 -6.24 35.66 -3.97
C PRO A 533 -5.27 34.47 -3.94
N ASP A 534 -4.39 34.34 -4.94
CA ASP A 534 -3.40 33.24 -5.04
C ASP A 534 -2.63 33.00 -3.73
N CYS A 535 -2.21 34.08 -3.06
CA CYS A 535 -1.43 34.00 -1.82
C CYS A 535 -2.21 33.46 -0.61
N GLU A 536 -3.54 33.41 -0.67
CA GLU A 536 -4.41 32.96 0.42
C GLU A 536 -4.93 31.53 0.22
N ILE A 537 -4.74 30.94 -0.96
CA ILE A 537 -5.33 29.63 -1.32
C ILE A 537 -4.91 28.52 -0.36
N GLU A 538 -3.62 28.40 -0.06
CA GLU A 538 -3.12 27.36 0.85
C GLU A 538 -3.61 27.57 2.29
N ALA A 539 -3.78 28.83 2.71
CA ALA A 539 -4.38 29.16 4.01
C ALA A 539 -5.86 28.72 4.04
N VAL A 540 -6.62 28.97 2.97
CA VAL A 540 -8.00 28.49 2.84
C VAL A 540 -8.05 26.96 2.84
N LEU A 541 -7.17 26.27 2.11
CA LEU A 541 -7.10 24.80 2.13
C LEU A 541 -6.87 24.25 3.54
N LYS A 542 -5.94 24.85 4.29
CA LYS A 542 -5.64 24.45 5.65
C LYS A 542 -6.80 24.73 6.60
N GLU A 543 -7.31 25.96 6.63
CA GLU A 543 -8.32 26.40 7.58
C GLU A 543 -9.71 25.81 7.30
N LYS A 544 -10.07 25.72 6.02
CA LYS A 544 -11.40 25.28 5.59
C LYS A 544 -11.45 23.82 5.18
N PHE A 545 -10.35 23.16 4.83
CA PHE A 545 -10.42 21.76 4.40
C PHE A 545 -9.53 20.83 5.23
N ASN A 546 -8.77 21.38 6.18
CA ASN A 546 -7.72 20.66 6.91
C ASN A 546 -6.68 20.01 5.98
N VAL A 547 -6.45 20.63 4.83
CA VAL A 547 -5.53 20.15 3.80
C VAL A 547 -4.24 20.96 3.86
N VAL A 548 -3.11 20.27 4.04
CA VAL A 548 -1.77 20.86 3.94
C VAL A 548 -1.05 20.23 2.75
N LEU A 549 -0.55 21.06 1.85
CA LEU A 549 0.18 20.63 0.66
C LEU A 549 1.69 20.66 0.96
N VAL A 550 2.43 19.70 0.39
CA VAL A 550 3.89 19.60 0.55
C VAL A 550 4.60 20.24 -0.64
N ASN A 551 4.04 20.00 -1.84
CA ASN A 551 4.58 20.51 -3.09
C ASN A 551 3.87 21.81 -3.50
N LYS A 552 4.54 22.58 -4.37
CA LYS A 552 4.00 23.83 -4.88
C LYS A 552 2.68 23.60 -5.62
N PHE A 553 1.61 24.23 -5.13
CA PHE A 553 0.30 24.18 -5.76
C PHE A 553 0.16 25.19 -6.90
N THR A 554 -0.47 24.77 -8.00
CA THR A 554 -0.84 25.67 -9.12
C THR A 554 -2.34 25.58 -9.39
N PRO A 555 -3.15 26.51 -8.87
CA PRO A 555 -4.60 26.49 -9.07
C PRO A 555 -4.97 26.56 -10.56
N LYS A 556 -6.07 25.91 -10.94
CA LYS A 556 -6.63 25.95 -12.30
C LYS A 556 -8.14 26.03 -12.27
N ASN A 557 -8.73 26.83 -13.16
CA ASN A 557 -10.17 26.89 -13.40
C ASN A 557 -10.47 27.31 -14.84
N ASN A 558 -10.14 26.45 -15.80
CA ASN A 558 -10.39 26.73 -17.21
C ASN A 558 -11.91 26.64 -17.52
N LYS A 559 -12.47 27.73 -18.06
CA LYS A 559 -13.91 27.89 -18.31
C LYS A 559 -14.49 27.04 -19.44
N ALA A 560 -13.67 26.29 -20.18
CA ALA A 560 -14.10 25.62 -21.41
C ALA A 560 -15.23 24.59 -21.21
N ASN A 561 -15.37 23.99 -20.02
CA ASN A 561 -16.42 23.00 -19.72
C ASN A 561 -16.89 23.14 -18.26
N TYR A 562 -18.02 23.83 -18.02
CA TYR A 562 -18.71 23.87 -16.73
C TYR A 562 -19.60 22.65 -16.45
#